data_AF-A0A953P0N8-F1
#
_entry.id   AF-A0A953P0N8-F1
#
_cell.length_a   1.000
_cell.length_b   1.000
_cell.length_c   1.000
_cell.angle_alpha   90.00
_cell.angle_beta   90.00
_cell.angle_gamma   90.00
#
_symmetry.space_group_name_H-M   'P 1'
#
loop_
_entity.id
_entity.type
_entity.pdbx_description
1 polymer ?
#
loop_
_entity_poly.entity_id
_entity_poly.type
_entity_poly.pdbx_seq_one_letter_code
_entity_poly.pdbx_strand_id
1 'polypeptide(L)'
;MRLRLAFNTEARQLVSQKDMAGLSLPDESRLRMRGGPSQAHIVARWKQMMIEEVVTVASKGPDRREYYLHEPDREKLLLFGGRCPSDSPNFLGDDRILIHLCNHRHIVVDKKGRKIYDLPALSLPYIAPALRGDRFVVYERDTTLFHQFEGTNRLRVKVFRSSDGKKLFEYRWTPSNERTNDGRVALSDDGSLVALVQAGEILIFTLPPHD
;
A
#
# COMPACT_ATOMS: atom_id res chain seq x y z
N MET A 1 20.18 13.33 -16.40
CA MET A 1 21.14 12.96 -15.33
C MET A 1 20.34 12.44 -14.14
N ARG A 2 20.39 11.13 -13.84
CA ARG A 2 19.58 10.51 -12.77
C ARG A 2 20.37 10.52 -11.46
N LEU A 3 19.89 11.28 -10.47
CA LEU A 3 20.46 11.26 -9.12
C LEU A 3 19.97 9.99 -8.41
N ARG A 4 20.90 9.08 -8.08
CA ARG A 4 20.61 7.89 -7.27
C ARG A 4 21.04 8.19 -5.83
N LEU A 5 20.09 8.13 -4.92
CA LEU A 5 20.29 8.32 -3.49
C LEU A 5 20.23 6.95 -2.81
N ALA A 6 21.15 6.69 -1.90
CA ALA A 6 21.17 5.52 -1.03
C ALA A 6 21.09 6.01 0.42
N PHE A 7 20.38 5.26 1.27
CA PHE A 7 20.26 5.60 2.68
C PHE A 7 21.44 5.02 3.45
N ASN A 8 22.26 5.89 4.03
CA ASN A 8 23.36 5.47 4.91
C ASN A 8 22.77 5.21 6.31
N THR A 9 22.83 3.96 6.76
CA THR A 9 22.27 3.51 8.02
C THR A 9 23.04 3.99 9.25
N GLU A 10 24.35 4.23 9.12
CA GLU A 10 25.19 4.73 10.22
C GLU A 10 24.97 6.24 10.44
N ALA A 11 24.89 7.01 9.35
CA ALA A 11 24.68 8.46 9.41
C ALA A 11 23.20 8.86 9.48
N ARG A 12 22.26 7.93 9.28
CA ARG A 12 20.81 8.13 9.19
C ARG A 12 20.39 9.23 8.20
N GLN A 13 21.05 9.30 7.04
CA GLN A 13 20.79 10.32 6.01
C GLN A 13 20.80 9.73 4.60
N LEU A 14 20.08 10.39 3.68
CA LEU A 14 20.10 10.07 2.25
C LEU A 14 21.34 10.70 1.62
N VAL A 15 22.21 9.87 1.05
CA VAL A 15 23.48 10.29 0.45
C VAL A 15 23.52 9.91 -1.03
N SER A 16 24.24 10.69 -1.84
CA SER A 16 24.43 10.38 -3.25
C SER A 16 25.24 9.08 -3.40
N GLN A 17 24.81 8.20 -4.31
CA GLN A 17 25.45 6.90 -4.52
C GLN A 17 26.95 7.01 -4.88
N LYS A 18 27.38 8.16 -5.43
CA LYS A 18 28.79 8.43 -5.75
C LYS A 18 29.69 8.53 -4.51
N ASP A 19 29.11 8.82 -3.35
CA ASP A 19 29.84 9.04 -2.10
C ASP A 19 30.00 7.75 -1.27
N MET A 20 29.47 6.60 -1.75
CA MET A 20 29.55 5.30 -1.07
C MET A 20 30.63 4.36 -1.64
N ALA A 21 31.72 4.91 -2.20
CA ALA A 21 32.81 4.10 -2.76
C ALA A 21 33.50 3.27 -1.66
N GLY A 22 33.25 1.96 -1.61
CA GLY A 22 33.97 1.03 -0.73
C GLY A 22 33.18 -0.19 -0.23
N LEU A 23 31.85 -0.19 -0.33
CA LEU A 23 31.04 -1.34 0.05
C LEU A 23 30.60 -2.11 -1.20
N SER A 24 31.26 -3.24 -1.46
CA SER A 24 30.85 -4.18 -2.49
C SER A 24 29.44 -4.67 -2.21
N LEU A 25 28.47 -4.24 -3.01
CA LEU A 25 27.13 -4.83 -3.01
C LEU A 25 27.25 -6.29 -3.45
N PRO A 26 26.41 -7.20 -2.90
CA PRO A 26 26.40 -8.59 -3.31
C PRO A 26 26.13 -8.71 -4.81
N ASP A 27 26.92 -9.57 -5.45
CA ASP A 27 26.91 -9.85 -6.89
C ASP A 27 25.49 -10.26 -7.37
N GLU A 28 24.90 -9.46 -8.27
CA GLU A 28 23.55 -9.69 -8.84
C GLU A 28 23.40 -11.07 -9.48
N SER A 29 24.53 -11.70 -9.83
CA SER A 29 24.63 -13.04 -10.41
C SER A 29 24.06 -14.15 -9.53
N ARG A 30 23.97 -13.96 -8.21
CA ARG A 30 23.47 -14.98 -7.26
C ARG A 30 21.95 -14.97 -7.03
N LEU A 31 21.22 -13.99 -7.55
CA LEU A 31 19.76 -13.88 -7.39
C LEU A 31 18.96 -14.63 -8.49
N ARG A 32 19.62 -15.34 -9.40
CA ARG A 32 18.93 -16.25 -10.34
C ARG A 32 18.69 -17.61 -9.69
N MET A 33 17.76 -17.68 -8.73
CA MET A 33 17.16 -18.96 -8.36
C MET A 33 15.80 -19.14 -9.05
N ARG A 34 15.70 -20.29 -9.73
CA ARG A 34 14.55 -20.85 -10.45
C ARG A 34 13.20 -20.62 -9.74
N GLY A 35 12.23 -20.05 -10.45
CA GLY A 35 10.80 -20.16 -10.14
C GLY A 35 9.98 -18.91 -10.48
N GLY A 36 9.19 -18.94 -11.56
CA GLY A 36 8.20 -17.91 -11.89
C GLY A 36 8.76 -16.60 -12.51
N PRO A 37 7.90 -15.73 -13.08
CA PRO A 37 8.33 -14.43 -13.59
C PRO A 37 9.01 -13.67 -12.45
N SER A 38 10.26 -13.23 -12.67
CA SER A 38 11.08 -12.71 -11.58
C SER A 38 10.41 -11.54 -10.86
N GLN A 39 10.56 -11.49 -9.54
CA GLN A 39 10.03 -10.43 -8.65
C GLN A 39 10.33 -9.00 -9.13
N ALA A 40 11.43 -8.79 -9.87
CA ALA A 40 11.76 -7.52 -10.52
C ALA A 40 10.76 -7.12 -11.63
N HIS A 41 10.15 -8.08 -12.33
CA HIS A 41 9.14 -7.82 -13.35
C HIS A 41 7.83 -7.31 -12.76
N ILE A 42 7.42 -7.75 -11.55
CA ILE A 42 6.19 -7.29 -10.89
C ILE A 42 6.26 -5.80 -10.60
N VAL A 43 7.34 -5.35 -9.94
CA VAL A 43 7.57 -3.93 -9.65
C VAL A 43 7.75 -3.12 -10.93
N ALA A 44 8.46 -3.66 -11.93
CA ALA A 44 8.63 -2.99 -13.22
C ALA A 44 7.30 -2.82 -13.97
N ARG A 45 6.40 -3.80 -13.87
CA ARG A 45 5.08 -3.77 -14.51
C ARG A 45 4.13 -2.81 -13.79
N TRP A 46 4.14 -2.75 -12.46
CA TRP A 46 3.36 -1.74 -11.70
C TRP A 46 3.76 -0.33 -12.06
N LYS A 47 5.05 -0.06 -12.26
CA LYS A 47 5.55 1.25 -12.70
C LYS A 47 5.07 1.67 -14.09
N GLN A 48 4.56 0.72 -14.88
CA GLN A 48 4.02 0.98 -16.21
C GLN A 48 2.48 1.04 -16.22
N MET A 49 1.82 0.63 -15.13
CA MET A 49 0.37 0.76 -14.97
C MET A 49 0.06 2.12 -14.34
N MET A 50 -1.01 2.75 -14.83
CA MET A 50 -1.47 4.02 -14.30
C MET A 50 -2.98 3.94 -14.03
N ILE A 51 -3.40 4.59 -12.96
CA ILE A 51 -4.82 4.85 -12.71
C ILE A 51 -5.07 6.31 -13.06
N GLU A 52 -5.84 6.55 -14.11
CA GLU A 52 -6.31 7.88 -14.48
C GLU A 52 -7.60 8.18 -13.72
N GLU A 53 -7.67 9.37 -13.14
CA GLU A 53 -8.87 9.91 -12.53
C GLU A 53 -9.49 10.97 -13.44
N VAL A 54 -10.75 10.79 -13.82
CA VAL A 54 -11.55 11.78 -14.54
C VAL A 54 -12.62 12.31 -13.62
N VAL A 55 -12.58 13.62 -13.34
CA VAL A 55 -13.55 14.30 -12.47
C VAL A 55 -14.52 15.11 -13.32
N THR A 56 -15.80 14.78 -13.22
CA THR A 56 -16.89 15.59 -13.76
C THR A 56 -17.46 16.45 -12.64
N VAL A 57 -17.15 17.74 -12.69
CA VAL A 57 -17.59 18.71 -11.69
C VAL A 57 -19.09 18.96 -11.83
N ALA A 58 -19.83 18.76 -10.74
CA ALA A 58 -21.26 18.98 -10.74
C ALA A 58 -21.58 20.43 -10.34
N SER A 59 -22.53 21.07 -11.02
CA SER A 59 -23.00 22.41 -10.64
C SER A 59 -23.79 22.42 -9.31
N LYS A 60 -24.37 21.28 -8.93
CA LYS A 60 -25.01 21.01 -7.63
C LYS A 60 -24.80 19.55 -7.23
N GLY A 61 -24.41 19.30 -5.98
CA GLY A 61 -24.16 17.95 -5.43
C GLY A 61 -22.69 17.50 -5.54
N PRO A 62 -22.37 16.26 -5.14
CA PRO A 62 -21.00 15.77 -5.15
C PRO A 62 -20.52 15.47 -6.58
N ASP A 63 -19.25 15.77 -6.84
CA ASP A 63 -18.59 15.46 -8.11
C ASP A 63 -18.69 13.98 -8.45
N ARG A 64 -18.83 13.71 -9.75
CA ARG A 64 -18.71 12.36 -10.28
C ARG A 64 -17.26 12.11 -10.64
N ARG A 65 -16.75 10.97 -10.23
CA ARG A 65 -15.38 10.56 -10.49
C ARG A 65 -15.39 9.21 -11.18
N GLU A 66 -14.48 9.06 -12.13
CA GLU A 66 -14.26 7.83 -12.86
C GLU A 66 -12.78 7.46 -12.78
N TYR A 67 -12.51 6.18 -12.48
CA TYR A 67 -11.15 5.65 -12.42
C TYR A 67 -10.93 4.69 -13.58
N TYR A 68 -9.89 4.94 -14.36
CA TYR A 68 -9.50 4.12 -15.50
C TYR A 68 -8.14 3.48 -15.27
N LEU A 69 -8.04 2.17 -15.50
CA LEU A 69 -6.77 1.47 -15.56
C LEU A 69 -6.17 1.61 -16.97
N HIS A 70 -4.93 2.07 -17.01
CA HIS A 70 -4.08 2.03 -18.19
C HIS A 70 -3.03 0.95 -17.99
N GLU A 71 -3.11 -0.10 -18.80
CA GLU A 71 -2.03 -1.08 -18.96
C GLU A 71 -1.34 -0.81 -20.31
N PRO A 72 -0.01 -0.99 -20.40
CA PRO A 72 0.69 -0.92 -21.68
C PRO A 72 0.05 -1.84 -22.72
N ASP A 73 -0.10 -1.32 -23.94
CA ASP A 73 -0.65 -2.05 -25.09
C ASP A 73 -2.08 -2.57 -24.91
N ARG A 74 -2.87 -1.96 -24.01
CA ARG A 74 -4.27 -2.29 -23.79
C ARG A 74 -5.15 -1.05 -23.84
N GLU A 75 -6.41 -1.26 -24.21
CA GLU A 75 -7.44 -0.22 -24.09
C GLU A 75 -7.63 0.16 -22.62
N LYS A 76 -7.90 1.45 -22.39
CA LYS A 76 -8.23 1.95 -21.06
C LYS A 76 -9.49 1.26 -20.54
N LEU A 77 -9.46 0.84 -19.29
CA LEU A 77 -10.56 0.10 -18.67
C LEU A 77 -11.18 0.90 -17.52
N LEU A 78 -12.49 1.10 -17.55
CA LEU A 78 -13.22 1.69 -16.43
C LEU A 78 -13.24 0.73 -15.23
N LEU A 79 -12.61 1.13 -14.12
CA LEU A 79 -12.61 0.40 -12.86
C LEU A 79 -13.81 0.77 -11.98
N PHE A 80 -14.20 2.05 -12.00
CA PHE A 80 -15.31 2.58 -11.23
C PHE A 80 -15.79 3.89 -11.85
N GLY A 81 -17.10 4.08 -11.87
CA GLY A 81 -17.71 5.37 -12.20
C GLY A 81 -18.85 5.65 -11.24
N GLY A 82 -18.76 6.73 -10.49
CA GLY A 82 -19.74 7.01 -9.46
C GLY A 82 -19.50 8.33 -8.76
N ARG A 83 -20.37 8.62 -7.80
CA ARG A 83 -20.18 9.76 -6.90
C ARG A 83 -19.35 9.30 -5.72
N CYS A 84 -18.54 10.22 -5.18
CA CYS A 84 -18.04 10.11 -3.82
C CYS A 84 -16.90 9.08 -3.57
N PRO A 85 -15.82 9.01 -4.36
CA PRO A 85 -14.58 8.43 -3.86
C PRO A 85 -13.96 9.31 -2.78
N SER A 86 -13.36 8.69 -1.76
CA SER A 86 -12.73 9.41 -0.65
C SER A 86 -11.22 9.56 -0.76
N ASP A 87 -10.56 8.76 -1.60
CA ASP A 87 -9.10 8.79 -1.79
C ASP A 87 -8.70 8.12 -3.12
N SER A 88 -7.44 8.31 -3.52
CA SER A 88 -6.84 7.71 -4.71
C SER A 88 -6.85 6.18 -4.62
N PRO A 89 -7.15 5.45 -5.71
CA PRO A 89 -7.07 3.99 -5.72
C PRO A 89 -5.67 3.47 -5.41
N ASN A 90 -5.59 2.28 -4.82
CA ASN A 90 -4.33 1.64 -4.41
C ASN A 90 -4.18 0.25 -5.02
N PHE A 91 -3.00 -0.09 -5.55
CA PHE A 91 -2.70 -1.46 -5.96
C PHE A 91 -2.47 -2.33 -4.72
N LEU A 92 -3.16 -3.48 -4.66
CA LEU A 92 -3.00 -4.47 -3.58
C LEU A 92 -2.10 -5.66 -3.99
N GLY A 93 -1.48 -5.55 -5.17
CA GLY A 93 -0.73 -6.61 -5.82
C GLY A 93 -0.82 -6.44 -7.34
N ASP A 94 -0.67 -7.56 -8.05
CA ASP A 94 -0.60 -7.56 -9.51
C ASP A 94 -1.93 -7.39 -10.23
N ASP A 95 -3.03 -7.80 -9.61
CA ASP A 95 -4.31 -7.95 -10.30
C ASP A 95 -5.50 -7.45 -9.47
N ARG A 96 -5.23 -6.74 -8.38
CA ARG A 96 -6.23 -6.20 -7.45
C ARG A 96 -6.00 -4.73 -7.18
N ILE A 97 -7.08 -3.97 -7.25
CA ILE A 97 -7.08 -2.52 -7.06
C ILE A 97 -8.15 -2.19 -6.02
N LEU A 98 -7.74 -1.50 -4.97
CA LEU A 98 -8.63 -0.96 -3.96
C LEU A 98 -9.16 0.41 -4.40
N ILE A 99 -10.46 0.59 -4.28
CA ILE A 99 -11.16 1.86 -4.50
C ILE A 99 -11.83 2.29 -3.19
N HIS A 100 -11.56 3.52 -2.77
CA HIS A 100 -12.07 4.08 -1.52
C HIS A 100 -13.36 4.85 -1.77
N LEU A 101 -14.46 4.44 -1.15
CA LEU A 101 -15.76 5.12 -1.27
C LEU A 101 -16.07 5.89 0.02
N CYS A 102 -16.74 7.02 -0.11
CA CYS A 102 -17.05 7.93 1.00
C CYS A 102 -18.08 7.38 2.00
N ASN A 103 -18.79 6.29 1.66
CA ASN A 103 -19.80 5.66 2.52
C ASN A 103 -19.18 4.63 3.48
N HIS A 104 -17.91 4.79 3.83
CA HIS A 104 -17.13 3.86 4.65
C HIS A 104 -17.07 2.43 4.09
N ARG A 105 -17.35 2.27 2.78
CA ARG A 105 -17.17 1.00 2.07
C ARG A 105 -15.98 1.14 1.14
N HIS A 106 -15.11 0.15 1.19
CA HIS A 106 -13.97 0.06 0.31
C HIS A 106 -14.21 -1.16 -0.58
N ILE A 107 -13.97 -1.05 -1.88
CA ILE A 107 -14.18 -2.18 -2.80
C ILE A 107 -12.85 -2.57 -3.41
N VAL A 108 -12.64 -3.86 -3.55
CA VAL A 108 -11.52 -4.40 -4.32
C VAL A 108 -12.05 -4.91 -5.64
N VAL A 109 -11.47 -4.41 -6.72
CA VAL A 109 -11.76 -4.83 -8.08
C VAL A 109 -10.57 -5.55 -8.68
N ASP A 110 -10.82 -6.42 -9.66
CA ASP A 110 -9.77 -6.98 -10.51
C ASP A 110 -9.41 -6.05 -11.67
N LYS A 111 -8.40 -6.43 -12.44
CA LYS A 111 -7.99 -5.77 -13.69
C LYS A 111 -9.01 -5.83 -14.83
N LYS A 112 -10.17 -6.43 -14.60
CA LYS A 112 -11.32 -6.41 -15.53
C LYS A 112 -12.45 -5.52 -14.98
N GLY A 113 -12.19 -4.76 -13.91
CA GLY A 113 -13.16 -3.89 -13.27
C GLY A 113 -14.23 -4.64 -12.47
N ARG A 114 -14.08 -5.96 -12.28
CA ARG A 114 -15.05 -6.77 -11.56
C ARG A 114 -14.77 -6.64 -10.08
N LYS A 115 -15.79 -6.25 -9.30
CA LYS A 115 -15.74 -6.30 -7.84
C LYS A 115 -15.53 -7.74 -7.38
N ILE A 116 -14.53 -7.96 -6.52
CA ILE A 116 -14.20 -9.26 -5.94
C ILE A 116 -14.73 -9.36 -4.51
N TYR A 117 -14.44 -8.35 -3.67
CA TYR A 117 -14.91 -8.28 -2.29
C TYR A 117 -15.00 -6.83 -1.78
N ASP A 118 -15.66 -6.66 -0.63
CA ASP A 118 -15.65 -5.43 0.14
C ASP A 118 -14.57 -5.50 1.23
N LEU A 119 -13.93 -4.37 1.50
CA LEU A 119 -13.07 -4.18 2.67
C LEU A 119 -13.81 -3.38 3.74
N PRO A 120 -13.52 -3.64 5.03
CA PRO A 120 -14.08 -2.87 6.12
C PRO A 120 -13.64 -1.40 6.01
N ALA A 121 -14.39 -0.51 6.66
CA ALA A 121 -14.04 0.91 6.77
C ALA A 121 -12.58 1.06 7.26
N LEU A 122 -11.80 1.84 6.52
CA LEU A 122 -10.41 2.17 6.83
C LEU A 122 -10.30 3.66 7.14
N SER A 123 -9.66 4.00 8.26
CA SER A 123 -9.51 5.40 8.69
C SER A 123 -8.10 5.90 8.37
N LEU A 124 -8.00 6.82 7.39
CA LEU A 124 -6.74 7.39 6.91
C LEU A 124 -5.65 6.32 6.62
N PRO A 125 -5.93 5.35 5.72
CA PRO A 125 -5.05 4.21 5.53
C PRO A 125 -3.80 4.55 4.73
N TYR A 126 -2.65 4.03 5.16
CA TYR A 126 -1.48 3.79 4.33
C TYR A 126 -1.41 2.30 3.99
N ILE A 127 -1.23 1.97 2.71
CA ILE A 127 -1.34 0.59 2.21
C ILE A 127 -0.05 0.21 1.51
N ALA A 128 0.47 -0.97 1.84
CA ALA A 128 1.62 -1.57 1.16
C ALA A 128 1.33 -3.03 0.80
N PRO A 129 1.38 -3.41 -0.49
CA PRO A 129 1.24 -4.80 -0.89
C PRO A 129 2.55 -5.58 -0.64
N ALA A 130 2.42 -6.89 -0.39
CA ALA A 130 3.55 -7.82 -0.53
C ALA A 130 3.92 -7.95 -2.01
N LEU A 131 5.19 -8.22 -2.29
CA LEU A 131 5.65 -8.35 -3.68
C LEU A 131 5.00 -9.52 -4.42
N ARG A 132 4.72 -10.63 -3.72
CA ARG A 132 3.93 -11.75 -4.27
C ARG A 132 2.47 -11.41 -4.55
N GLY A 133 1.96 -10.29 -4.03
CA GLY A 133 0.59 -9.81 -4.24
C GLY A 133 -0.48 -10.63 -3.52
N ASP A 134 -0.11 -11.60 -2.69
CA ASP A 134 -1.00 -12.48 -1.94
C ASP A 134 -1.54 -11.83 -0.65
N ARG A 135 -0.80 -10.84 -0.13
CA ARG A 135 -1.15 -10.09 1.07
C ARG A 135 -0.92 -8.60 0.86
N PHE A 136 -1.62 -7.80 1.65
CA PHE A 136 -1.33 -6.37 1.78
C PHE A 136 -1.49 -5.94 3.24
N VAL A 137 -0.66 -4.99 3.65
CA VAL A 137 -0.71 -4.39 4.97
C VAL A 137 -1.37 -3.02 4.89
N VAL A 138 -2.20 -2.73 5.88
CA VAL A 138 -2.84 -1.44 6.09
C VAL A 138 -2.38 -0.91 7.43
N TYR A 139 -1.78 0.27 7.43
CA TYR A 139 -1.62 1.10 8.61
C TYR A 139 -2.78 2.11 8.64
N GLU A 140 -3.54 2.17 9.72
CA GLU A 140 -4.65 3.11 9.85
C GLU A 140 -4.58 3.84 11.20
N ARG A 141 -5.10 5.06 11.22
CA ARG A 141 -5.30 5.85 12.44
C ARG A 141 -6.80 5.86 12.71
N ASP A 142 -7.22 5.16 13.76
CA ASP A 142 -8.61 5.14 14.17
C ASP A 142 -8.96 6.48 14.84
N THR A 143 -9.58 7.36 14.05
CA THR A 143 -10.23 8.58 14.51
C THR A 143 -11.72 8.34 14.54
N THR A 144 -12.29 7.96 15.69
CA THR A 144 -13.76 8.05 15.80
C THR A 144 -14.14 9.52 15.95
N LEU A 145 -15.29 9.90 15.38
CA LEU A 145 -15.82 11.28 15.41
C LEU A 145 -15.98 11.85 16.83
N PHE A 146 -16.02 11.01 17.86
CA PHE A 146 -16.12 11.41 19.27
C PHE A 146 -14.75 11.63 19.95
N HIS A 147 -13.64 11.20 19.35
CA HIS A 147 -12.30 11.28 19.97
C HIS A 147 -11.53 12.58 19.69
N GLN A 148 -12.10 13.56 18.98
CA GLN A 148 -11.53 14.92 18.94
C GLN A 148 -11.47 15.56 20.35
N PHE A 149 -12.25 15.04 21.31
CA PHE A 149 -12.29 15.54 22.68
C PHE A 149 -11.57 14.64 23.72
N GLU A 150 -11.21 13.40 23.37
CA GLU A 150 -10.71 12.40 24.34
C GLU A 150 -9.27 11.92 24.10
N GLY A 151 -8.58 12.43 23.08
CA GLY A 151 -7.12 12.23 22.92
C GLY A 151 -6.64 10.81 22.59
N THR A 152 -7.51 9.81 22.45
CA THR A 152 -7.07 8.43 22.14
C THR A 152 -6.99 8.16 20.64
N ASN A 153 -5.90 8.63 20.00
CA ASN A 153 -5.53 8.20 18.65
C ASN A 153 -5.08 6.73 18.65
N ARG A 154 -5.96 5.78 18.35
CA ARG A 154 -5.53 4.37 18.26
C ARG A 154 -4.90 4.11 16.91
N LEU A 155 -3.67 3.62 16.92
CA LEU A 155 -2.95 3.22 15.71
C LEU A 155 -3.08 1.72 15.53
N ARG A 156 -3.23 1.30 14.26
CA ARG A 156 -3.42 -0.11 13.92
C ARG A 156 -2.62 -0.49 12.70
N VAL A 157 -2.07 -1.69 12.73
CA VAL A 157 -1.56 -2.40 11.56
C VAL A 157 -2.43 -3.63 11.35
N LYS A 158 -2.99 -3.78 10.15
CA LYS A 158 -3.77 -4.94 9.75
C LYS A 158 -3.13 -5.57 8.52
N VAL A 159 -3.04 -6.89 8.49
CA VAL A 159 -2.65 -7.61 7.27
C VAL A 159 -3.84 -8.37 6.76
N PHE A 160 -4.08 -8.27 5.46
CA PHE A 160 -5.18 -8.91 4.77
C PHE A 160 -4.66 -9.82 3.68
N ARG A 161 -5.41 -10.88 3.40
CA ARG A 161 -5.23 -11.70 2.22
C ARG A 161 -5.84 -10.99 1.00
N SER A 162 -5.09 -10.91 -0.09
CA SER A 162 -5.50 -10.21 -1.32
C SER A 162 -6.58 -10.94 -2.13
N SER A 163 -6.78 -12.23 -1.92
CA SER A 163 -7.76 -13.01 -2.70
C SER A 163 -9.20 -12.82 -2.22
N ASP A 164 -9.42 -12.66 -0.91
CA ASP A 164 -10.74 -12.65 -0.28
C ASP A 164 -10.94 -11.48 0.70
N GLY A 165 -9.91 -10.67 0.96
CA GLY A 165 -9.96 -9.57 1.93
C GLY A 165 -10.00 -10.03 3.39
N LYS A 166 -9.73 -11.32 3.67
CA LYS A 166 -9.72 -11.83 5.03
C LYS A 166 -8.57 -11.21 5.83
N LYS A 167 -8.90 -10.63 6.98
CA LYS A 167 -7.90 -10.13 7.93
C LYS A 167 -7.17 -11.31 8.56
N LEU A 168 -5.85 -11.33 8.43
CA LEU A 168 -4.96 -12.39 8.93
C LEU A 168 -4.27 -11.99 10.23
N PHE A 169 -4.01 -10.70 10.40
CA PHE A 169 -3.27 -10.16 11.54
C PHE A 169 -3.77 -8.77 11.88
N GLU A 170 -3.70 -8.43 13.17
CA GLU A 170 -3.94 -7.08 13.65
C GLU A 170 -3.06 -6.78 14.87
N TYR A 171 -2.33 -5.67 14.81
CA TYR A 171 -1.61 -5.09 15.93
C TYR A 171 -2.19 -3.71 16.24
N ARG A 172 -2.44 -3.43 17.51
CA ARG A 172 -3.04 -2.17 17.97
C ARG A 172 -2.18 -1.56 19.07
N TRP A 173 -2.01 -0.25 19.02
CA TRP A 173 -1.34 0.48 20.09
C TRP A 173 -1.89 1.89 20.22
N THR A 174 -1.63 2.49 21.38
CA THR A 174 -1.87 3.91 21.64
C THR A 174 -0.51 4.59 21.65
N PRO A 175 -0.28 5.63 20.83
CA PRO A 175 0.97 6.37 20.85
C PRO A 175 1.11 7.07 22.19
N SER A 176 2.29 7.02 22.78
CA SER A 176 2.59 7.70 24.05
C SER A 176 2.58 9.23 23.92
N ASN A 177 2.82 9.75 22.71
CA ASN A 177 2.80 11.18 22.40
C ASN A 177 1.96 11.44 21.13
N GLU A 178 1.16 12.51 21.13
CA GLU A 178 0.28 12.91 20.00
C GLU A 178 1.02 13.16 18.68
N ARG A 179 2.34 13.38 18.72
CA ARG A 179 3.18 13.71 17.56
C ARG A 179 3.68 12.51 16.77
N THR A 180 3.33 11.27 17.13
CA THR A 180 3.72 10.09 16.33
C THR A 180 2.92 10.04 15.02
N ASN A 181 3.37 10.81 14.02
CA ASN A 181 2.87 10.80 12.65
C ASN A 181 3.57 9.76 11.76
N ASP A 182 4.66 9.17 12.25
CA ASP A 182 5.53 8.30 11.47
C ASP A 182 5.20 6.84 11.70
N GLY A 183 4.02 6.42 11.21
CA GLY A 183 3.72 5.01 10.98
C GLY A 183 3.98 4.69 9.52
N ARG A 184 5.01 3.90 9.24
CA ARG A 184 5.23 3.28 7.93
C ARG A 184 5.20 1.78 8.12
N VAL A 185 4.57 1.08 7.18
CA VAL A 185 4.50 -0.37 7.18
C VAL A 185 5.04 -0.92 5.87
N ALA A 186 5.64 -2.10 5.96
CA ALA A 186 6.06 -2.87 4.80
C ALA A 186 5.82 -4.37 5.07
N LEU A 187 5.60 -5.12 4.00
CA LEU A 187 5.61 -6.58 4.03
C LEU A 187 6.91 -7.09 3.43
N SER A 188 7.42 -8.22 3.92
CA SER A 188 8.45 -8.97 3.21
C SER A 188 7.93 -9.44 1.85
N ASP A 189 8.84 -9.72 0.91
CA ASP A 189 8.47 -10.11 -0.44
C ASP A 189 7.58 -11.36 -0.48
N ASP A 190 7.80 -12.29 0.46
CA ASP A 190 7.04 -13.53 0.62
C ASP A 190 5.75 -13.38 1.45
N GLY A 191 5.51 -12.19 2.02
CA GLY A 191 4.35 -11.89 2.85
C GLY A 191 4.37 -12.55 4.24
N SER A 192 5.49 -13.12 4.68
CA SER A 192 5.60 -13.82 5.97
C SER A 192 5.92 -12.90 7.15
N LEU A 193 6.46 -11.70 6.89
CA LEU A 193 6.82 -10.71 7.90
C LEU A 193 6.15 -9.37 7.61
N VAL A 194 5.78 -8.66 8.67
CA VAL A 194 5.39 -7.25 8.61
C VAL A 194 6.34 -6.41 9.46
N ALA A 195 6.88 -5.35 8.85
CA ALA A 195 7.68 -4.35 9.53
C ALA A 195 6.85 -3.10 9.77
N LEU A 196 6.91 -2.56 10.99
CA LEU A 196 6.28 -1.32 11.41
C LEU A 196 7.37 -0.38 11.93
N VAL A 197 7.50 0.79 11.32
CA VAL A 197 8.30 1.88 11.88
C VAL A 197 7.42 2.65 12.86
N GLN A 198 7.83 2.73 14.12
CA GLN A 198 7.11 3.41 15.19
C GLN A 198 8.11 4.21 16.04
N ALA A 199 7.96 5.54 16.10
CA ALA A 199 8.72 6.42 16.99
C ALA A 199 10.26 6.21 16.96
N GLY A 200 10.80 5.85 15.78
CA GLY A 200 12.24 5.59 15.59
C GLY A 200 12.67 4.14 15.86
N GLU A 201 11.75 3.27 16.25
CA GLU A 201 11.94 1.83 16.38
C GLU A 201 11.33 1.09 15.18
N ILE A 202 11.86 -0.10 14.89
CA ILE A 202 11.31 -1.01 13.88
C ILE A 202 10.84 -2.27 14.59
N LEU A 203 9.52 -2.47 14.60
CA LEU A 203 8.89 -3.68 15.10
C LEU A 203 8.68 -4.65 13.94
N ILE A 204 9.04 -5.91 14.13
CA ILE A 204 8.87 -6.96 13.13
C ILE A 204 7.97 -8.05 13.72
N PHE A 205 6.92 -8.41 12.98
CA PHE A 205 6.00 -9.47 13.39
C PHE A 205 6.00 -10.58 12.35
N THR A 206 6.05 -11.83 12.82
CA THR A 206 5.83 -13.00 11.99
C THR A 206 4.34 -13.22 11.79
N LEU A 207 3.94 -13.38 10.53
CA LEU A 207 2.56 -13.59 10.14
C LEU A 207 2.27 -15.10 10.05
N PRO A 208 1.01 -15.52 10.29
CA PRO A 208 0.62 -16.92 10.12
C PRO A 208 0.95 -17.41 8.70
N PRO A 209 1.32 -18.69 8.53
CA PRO A 209 1.54 -19.28 7.21
C PRO A 209 0.27 -19.18 6.35
N HIS A 210 0.45 -19.14 5.04
CA HIS A 210 -0.65 -19.14 4.08
C HIS A 210 -0.94 -20.58 3.65
N ASP A 211 -2.19 -21.02 3.82
CA ASP A 211 -2.72 -22.21 3.14
C ASP A 211 -3.08 -21.90 1.68
#